data_AF-A0A1Y3YAB2-F1
#
_entry.id   AF-A0A1Y3YAB2-F1
#
_cell.length_a   1.000
_cell.length_b   1.000
_cell.length_c   1.000
_cell.angle_alpha   90.00
_cell.angle_beta   90.00
_cell.angle_gamma   90.00
#
_symmetry.space_group_name_H-M   'P 1'
#
loop_
_entity.id
_entity.type
_entity.pdbx_description
1 polymer ?
#
loop_
_entity_poly.entity_id
_entity_poly.type
_entity_poly.pdbx_seq_one_letter_code
_entity_poly.pdbx_strand_id
1 'polypeptide(L)'
;MKVIYQICGKISLLCYIFILYQIWHLCQFGGIRAHFMVLLPSGTVFLMSFVLWLISRKYRKKEDDNTPMKRKILWAEGIVVSIATAYLIGQIIYTGIPYNGALSWKIDQRLNQKEVTLEHDNYFEDGVEGVLADLDEALDMPEELYIVNQYQMTFDETGKIKTIYTFLYGQDENGKTNTYLIDYDESSGPNITVRINGNATTDYEEDKRLEPMLTILQKAPCEEAVKTWAQADIGEEYEILYMGRRSFNSASGLEYLPGDADGDGTETGTSSFGQMYEGGEILGFEVSLHIPDVEYVTPVRYIMEPEYISPEALNEEQEQQQTETAKEAGTWSVDNTDGTMYFFLDEKLGWRLVVADAAAGSRFYKMEKTEDGGTSWEMCNEDPFGGEIGVTEGLVFFDENFGFAGLMGASQSYSRLYMTRDGGATFTQVQLPMDSVTELPESGREAGFTINDYDYLSMPEEQDGSLTILAVTGAGEQEGILFQSTDQGETWSYGGVSTAAS
;
A
#
# COMPACT_ATOMS: atom_id res chain seq x y z
N MET A 1 -48.92 40.13 -31.91
CA MET A 1 -47.45 39.93 -32.04
C MET A 1 -46.62 40.40 -30.83
N LYS A 2 -46.98 41.50 -30.14
CA LYS A 2 -46.22 42.03 -28.98
C LYS A 2 -46.12 41.04 -27.79
N VAL A 3 -47.23 40.36 -27.48
CA VAL A 3 -47.32 39.35 -26.41
C VAL A 3 -46.50 38.10 -26.75
N ILE A 4 -46.58 37.62 -28.01
CA ILE A 4 -45.84 36.46 -28.51
C ILE A 4 -44.32 36.68 -28.40
N TYR A 5 -43.82 37.86 -28.78
CA TYR A 5 -42.39 38.21 -28.64
C TYR A 5 -41.90 38.17 -27.18
N GLN A 6 -42.71 38.63 -26.22
CA GLN A 6 -42.29 38.66 -24.81
C GLN A 6 -42.35 37.27 -24.16
N ILE A 7 -43.35 36.46 -24.51
CA ILE A 7 -43.53 35.13 -23.93
C ILE A 7 -42.52 34.14 -24.53
N CYS A 8 -42.38 34.08 -25.86
CA CYS A 8 -41.46 33.15 -26.51
C CYS A 8 -40.00 33.38 -26.13
N GLY A 9 -39.59 34.65 -25.90
CA GLY A 9 -38.24 34.96 -25.45
C GLY A 9 -37.94 34.44 -24.04
N LYS A 10 -38.89 34.56 -23.11
CA LYS A 10 -38.75 34.04 -21.74
C LYS A 10 -38.78 32.52 -21.69
N ILE A 11 -39.66 31.89 -22.48
CA ILE A 11 -39.72 30.43 -22.60
C ILE A 11 -38.40 29.88 -23.14
N SER A 12 -37.87 30.47 -24.21
CA SER A 12 -36.59 30.05 -24.79
C SER A 12 -35.44 30.17 -23.77
N LEU A 13 -35.40 31.24 -22.99
CA LEU A 13 -34.39 31.47 -21.96
C LEU A 13 -34.48 30.50 -20.77
N LEU A 14 -35.70 30.17 -20.32
CA LEU A 14 -35.92 29.15 -19.30
C LEU A 14 -35.56 27.75 -19.80
N CYS A 15 -35.96 27.41 -21.03
CA CYS A 15 -35.57 26.13 -21.65
C CYS A 15 -34.05 26.03 -21.82
N TYR A 16 -33.37 27.13 -22.16
CA TYR A 16 -31.91 27.17 -22.26
C TYR A 16 -31.22 26.85 -20.92
N ILE A 17 -31.62 27.52 -19.84
CA ILE A 17 -31.07 27.26 -18.50
C ILE A 17 -31.39 25.83 -18.05
N PHE A 18 -32.61 25.35 -18.32
CA PHE A 18 -33.00 23.98 -18.01
C PHE A 18 -32.18 22.94 -18.78
N ILE A 19 -31.91 23.16 -20.07
CA ILE A 19 -31.05 22.29 -20.88
C ILE A 19 -29.63 22.27 -20.31
N LEU A 20 -29.05 23.44 -19.96
CA LEU A 20 -27.73 23.50 -19.33
C LEU A 20 -27.69 22.77 -17.98
N TYR A 21 -28.74 22.89 -17.17
CA TYR A 21 -28.87 22.16 -15.92
C TYR A 21 -28.93 20.64 -16.15
N GLN A 22 -29.69 20.19 -17.16
CA GLN A 22 -29.75 18.77 -17.52
C GLN A 22 -28.43 18.24 -18.06
N ILE A 23 -27.69 19.04 -18.83
CA ILE A 23 -26.33 18.70 -19.29
C ILE A 23 -25.39 18.59 -18.10
N TRP A 24 -25.38 19.56 -17.20
CA TRP A 24 -24.59 19.48 -15.96
C TRP A 24 -24.91 18.22 -15.15
N HIS A 25 -26.20 17.92 -14.94
CA HIS A 25 -26.61 16.74 -14.19
C HIS A 25 -26.19 15.43 -14.90
N LEU A 26 -26.26 15.39 -16.23
CA LEU A 26 -25.74 14.27 -17.02
C LEU A 26 -24.22 14.12 -16.86
N CYS A 27 -23.48 15.22 -16.88
CA CYS A 27 -22.03 15.21 -16.69
C CYS A 27 -21.62 14.82 -15.25
N GLN A 28 -22.43 15.18 -14.25
CA GLN A 28 -22.18 14.84 -12.85
C GLN A 28 -22.50 13.37 -12.56
N PHE A 29 -23.70 12.91 -12.93
CA PHE A 29 -24.27 11.64 -12.45
C PHE A 29 -24.40 10.56 -13.53
N GLY A 30 -24.17 10.88 -14.80
CA GLY A 30 -24.35 9.95 -15.91
C GLY A 30 -25.84 9.73 -16.26
N GLY A 31 -26.18 8.56 -16.79
CA GLY A 31 -27.59 8.23 -17.10
C GLY A 31 -28.10 8.81 -18.43
N ILE A 32 -27.37 8.56 -19.53
CA ILE A 32 -27.68 9.06 -20.88
C ILE A 32 -29.14 8.84 -21.28
N ARG A 33 -29.72 7.66 -21.00
CA ARG A 33 -31.10 7.33 -21.40
C ARG A 33 -32.15 8.23 -20.73
N ALA A 34 -32.04 8.48 -19.43
CA ALA A 34 -33.00 9.30 -18.69
C ALA A 34 -32.91 10.78 -19.10
N HIS A 35 -31.69 11.31 -19.22
CA HIS A 35 -31.48 12.68 -19.65
C HIS A 35 -31.88 12.90 -21.11
N PHE A 36 -31.66 11.92 -22.00
CA PHE A 36 -32.09 12.01 -23.40
C PHE A 36 -33.61 12.16 -23.53
N MET A 37 -34.40 11.42 -22.73
CA MET A 37 -35.87 11.54 -22.73
C MET A 37 -36.36 12.93 -22.32
N VAL A 38 -35.57 13.68 -21.54
CA VAL A 38 -35.90 15.03 -21.06
C VAL A 38 -35.32 16.12 -21.98
N LEU A 39 -34.10 15.92 -22.48
CA LEU A 39 -33.38 16.86 -23.35
C LEU A 39 -34.05 17.00 -24.73
N LEU A 40 -34.59 15.92 -25.30
CA LEU A 40 -35.22 15.95 -26.61
C LEU A 40 -36.50 16.82 -26.67
N PRO A 41 -37.50 16.67 -25.77
CA PRO A 41 -38.66 17.55 -25.76
C PRO A 41 -38.31 18.98 -25.33
N SER A 42 -37.42 19.18 -24.35
CA SER A 42 -37.00 20.53 -23.95
C SER A 42 -36.24 21.27 -25.06
N GLY A 43 -35.38 20.57 -25.81
CA GLY A 43 -34.67 21.08 -26.98
C GLY A 43 -35.62 21.47 -28.13
N THR A 44 -36.65 20.67 -28.41
CA THR A 44 -37.65 21.02 -29.44
C THR A 44 -38.47 22.25 -29.05
N VAL A 45 -38.92 22.37 -27.80
CA VAL A 45 -39.61 23.56 -27.29
C VAL A 45 -38.70 24.79 -27.32
N PHE A 46 -37.42 24.64 -26.97
CA PHE A 46 -36.43 25.70 -27.09
C PHE A 46 -36.31 26.20 -28.54
N LEU A 47 -36.12 25.30 -29.51
CA LEU A 47 -35.98 25.66 -30.92
C LEU A 47 -37.23 26.33 -31.47
N MET A 48 -38.42 25.79 -31.21
CA MET A 48 -39.69 26.37 -31.69
C MET A 48 -39.92 27.77 -31.09
N SER A 49 -39.73 27.93 -29.78
CA SER A 49 -39.90 29.23 -29.11
C SER A 49 -38.86 30.26 -29.56
N PHE A 50 -37.61 29.84 -29.78
CA PHE A 50 -36.53 30.69 -30.28
C PHE A 50 -36.78 31.17 -31.72
N VAL A 51 -37.23 30.29 -32.62
CA VAL A 51 -37.59 30.65 -34.00
C VAL A 51 -38.77 31.63 -34.02
N LEU A 52 -39.83 31.36 -33.24
CA LEU A 52 -40.98 32.27 -33.11
C LEU A 52 -40.57 33.63 -32.54
N TRP A 53 -39.60 33.64 -31.62
CA TRP A 53 -39.02 34.88 -31.09
C TRP A 53 -38.25 35.65 -32.16
N LEU A 54 -37.40 35.00 -32.97
CA LEU A 54 -36.67 35.65 -34.07
C LEU A 54 -37.60 36.23 -35.15
N ILE A 55 -38.63 35.47 -35.54
CA ILE A 55 -39.64 35.92 -36.51
C ILE A 55 -40.37 37.16 -35.97
N SER A 56 -40.88 37.09 -34.74
CA SER A 56 -41.58 38.22 -34.12
C SER A 56 -40.67 39.44 -33.88
N ARG A 57 -39.36 39.24 -33.66
CA ARG A 57 -38.36 40.32 -33.61
C ARG A 57 -38.23 41.05 -34.94
N LYS A 58 -38.19 40.29 -36.06
CA LYS A 58 -38.03 40.84 -37.42
C LYS A 58 -39.25 41.68 -37.84
N TYR A 59 -40.46 41.24 -37.51
CA TYR A 59 -41.69 42.00 -37.79
C TYR A 59 -41.84 43.28 -36.95
N ARG A 60 -41.27 43.30 -35.74
CA ARG A 60 -41.40 44.42 -34.79
C ARG A 60 -40.41 45.56 -35.04
N LYS A 61 -39.40 45.38 -35.90
CA LYS A 61 -38.43 46.42 -36.29
C LYS A 61 -39.06 47.66 -36.99
N LYS A 62 -40.39 47.68 -37.19
CA LYS A 62 -41.17 48.78 -37.78
C LYS A 62 -41.99 49.62 -36.78
N GLU A 63 -42.02 49.26 -35.49
CA GLU A 63 -42.74 50.01 -34.44
C GLU A 63 -41.85 50.05 -33.18
N ASP A 64 -40.93 51.01 -33.11
CA ASP A 64 -40.02 51.16 -31.98
C ASP A 64 -40.56 52.19 -31.00
N ASP A 65 -41.10 51.71 -29.87
CA ASP A 65 -41.47 52.54 -28.73
C ASP A 65 -40.56 52.13 -27.55
N ASN A 66 -39.31 52.58 -27.66
CA ASN A 66 -38.17 52.15 -26.88
C ASN A 66 -38.03 52.96 -25.59
N THR A 67 -38.81 52.59 -24.57
CA THR A 67 -38.80 53.26 -23.25
C THR A 67 -37.58 52.82 -22.42
N PRO A 68 -36.87 53.73 -21.73
CA PRO A 68 -35.62 53.43 -21.01
C PRO A 68 -35.77 52.34 -19.93
N MET A 69 -36.97 52.21 -19.32
CA MET A 69 -37.32 51.16 -18.36
C MET A 69 -37.23 49.75 -18.98
N LYS A 70 -37.70 49.55 -20.22
CA LYS A 70 -37.67 48.24 -20.91
C LYS A 70 -36.25 47.83 -21.27
N ARG A 71 -35.40 48.80 -21.60
CA ARG A 71 -33.97 48.57 -21.88
C ARG A 71 -33.22 48.11 -20.63
N LYS A 72 -33.53 48.68 -19.46
CA LYS A 72 -32.98 48.25 -18.16
C LYS A 72 -33.40 46.81 -17.79
N ILE A 73 -34.66 46.45 -18.02
CA ILE A 73 -35.16 45.08 -17.74
C ILE A 73 -34.46 44.05 -18.64
N LEU A 74 -34.33 44.33 -19.94
CA LEU A 74 -33.61 43.43 -20.86
C LEU A 74 -32.12 43.28 -20.49
N TRP A 75 -31.47 44.34 -20.01
CA TRP A 75 -30.11 44.27 -19.49
C TRP A 75 -30.01 43.41 -18.22
N ALA A 76 -30.95 43.56 -17.29
CA ALA A 76 -31.00 42.74 -16.07
C ALA A 76 -31.23 41.26 -16.39
N GLU A 77 -32.16 40.93 -17.31
CA GLU A 77 -32.39 39.56 -17.78
C GLU A 77 -31.12 38.97 -18.42
N GLY A 78 -30.40 39.75 -19.24
CA GLY A 78 -29.14 39.33 -19.84
C GLY A 78 -28.03 39.05 -18.80
N ILE A 79 -27.92 39.87 -17.75
CA ILE A 79 -26.96 39.66 -16.65
C ILE A 79 -27.28 38.37 -15.89
N VAL A 80 -28.54 38.16 -15.51
CA VAL A 80 -28.95 36.95 -14.77
C VAL A 80 -28.67 35.68 -15.57
N VAL A 81 -28.98 35.67 -16.86
CA VAL A 81 -28.67 34.53 -17.74
C VAL A 81 -27.18 34.31 -17.85
N SER A 82 -26.39 35.38 -18.01
CA SER A 82 -24.94 35.27 -18.12
C SER A 82 -24.33 34.69 -16.84
N ILE A 83 -24.80 35.11 -15.66
CA ILE A 83 -24.39 34.55 -14.37
C ILE A 83 -24.78 33.07 -14.26
N ALA A 84 -26.04 32.72 -14.57
CA ALA A 84 -26.50 31.34 -14.53
C ALA A 84 -25.74 30.43 -15.51
N THR A 85 -25.43 30.96 -16.69
CA THR A 85 -24.64 30.26 -17.72
C THR A 85 -23.21 30.05 -17.26
N ALA A 86 -22.55 31.09 -16.75
CA ALA A 86 -21.19 31.00 -16.22
C ALA A 86 -21.11 29.99 -15.07
N TYR A 87 -22.10 30.00 -14.16
CA TYR A 87 -22.20 29.03 -13.07
C TYR A 87 -22.34 27.59 -13.59
N LEU A 88 -23.32 27.32 -14.47
CA LEU A 88 -23.58 25.97 -14.98
C LEU A 88 -22.44 25.45 -15.86
N ILE A 89 -21.82 26.30 -16.68
CA ILE A 89 -20.63 25.93 -17.46
C ILE A 89 -19.45 25.64 -16.52
N GLY A 90 -19.23 26.47 -15.50
CA GLY A 90 -18.19 26.22 -14.50
C GLY A 90 -18.37 24.87 -13.81
N GLN A 91 -19.61 24.51 -13.48
CA GLN A 91 -19.95 23.20 -12.92
C GLN A 91 -19.70 22.05 -13.92
N ILE A 92 -20.05 22.20 -15.20
CA ILE A 92 -19.74 21.20 -16.24
C ILE A 92 -18.21 21.01 -16.38
N ILE A 93 -17.44 22.10 -16.43
CA ILE A 93 -15.98 22.02 -16.50
C ILE A 93 -15.43 21.29 -15.27
N TYR A 94 -15.94 21.62 -14.08
CA TYR A 94 -15.58 20.95 -12.83
C TYR A 94 -15.83 19.44 -12.89
N THR A 95 -16.95 18.99 -13.45
CA THR A 95 -17.25 17.54 -13.60
C THR A 95 -16.29 16.80 -14.54
N GLY A 96 -15.56 17.53 -15.39
CA GLY A 96 -14.54 16.97 -16.27
C GLY A 96 -13.16 16.86 -15.63
N ILE A 97 -12.93 17.51 -14.49
CA ILE A 97 -11.71 17.33 -13.68
C ILE A 97 -11.72 15.88 -13.15
N PRO A 98 -10.57 15.17 -13.13
CA PRO A 98 -10.49 13.80 -12.60
C PRO A 98 -11.25 13.64 -11.28
N TYR A 99 -12.01 12.55 -11.18
CA TYR A 99 -12.79 12.15 -10.00
C TYR A 99 -13.98 13.05 -9.60
N ASN A 100 -14.37 14.04 -10.42
CA ASN A 100 -15.43 15.00 -10.06
C ASN A 100 -16.78 14.77 -10.75
N GLY A 101 -16.93 13.71 -11.53
CA GLY A 101 -18.23 13.34 -12.13
C GLY A 101 -18.14 12.28 -13.21
N ALA A 102 -19.28 11.82 -13.70
CA ALA A 102 -19.37 10.84 -14.79
C ALA A 102 -18.68 11.27 -16.09
N LEU A 103 -18.60 12.58 -16.36
CA LEU A 103 -17.88 13.12 -17.50
C LEU A 103 -16.37 12.84 -17.40
N SER A 104 -15.77 13.02 -16.22
CA SER A 104 -14.34 12.73 -16.01
C SER A 104 -14.01 11.26 -16.33
N TRP A 105 -14.84 10.31 -15.89
CA TRP A 105 -14.69 8.89 -16.23
C TRP A 105 -14.83 8.59 -17.72
N LYS A 106 -15.71 9.31 -18.43
CA LYS A 106 -15.84 9.16 -19.89
C LYS A 106 -14.70 9.78 -20.67
N ILE A 107 -14.11 10.85 -20.16
CA ILE A 107 -12.88 11.43 -20.71
C ILE A 107 -11.73 10.46 -20.49
N ASP A 108 -11.56 9.95 -19.27
CA ASP A 108 -10.54 8.95 -18.91
C ASP A 108 -10.65 7.70 -19.78
N GLN A 109 -11.83 7.08 -19.85
CA GLN A 109 -12.08 5.92 -20.72
C GLN A 109 -11.71 6.20 -22.18
N ARG A 110 -11.96 7.40 -22.69
CA ARG A 110 -11.64 7.72 -24.09
C ARG A 110 -10.15 7.96 -24.32
N LEU A 111 -9.46 8.55 -23.36
CA LEU A 111 -8.05 8.92 -23.49
C LEU A 111 -7.11 7.77 -23.13
N ASN A 112 -7.49 6.99 -22.12
CA ASN A 112 -6.62 6.05 -21.43
C ASN A 112 -7.09 4.60 -21.53
N GLN A 113 -8.24 4.29 -22.15
CA GLN A 113 -8.67 2.89 -22.35
C GLN A 113 -8.65 2.54 -23.84
N LYS A 114 -8.12 1.36 -24.14
CA LYS A 114 -8.10 0.72 -25.46
C LYS A 114 -8.78 -0.64 -25.36
N GLU A 115 -9.41 -1.05 -26.45
CA GLU A 115 -9.93 -2.40 -26.62
C GLU A 115 -9.14 -3.05 -27.75
N VAL A 116 -8.58 -4.22 -27.46
CA VAL A 116 -7.79 -5.03 -28.41
C VAL A 116 -8.51 -6.36 -28.56
N THR A 117 -8.72 -6.85 -29.78
CA THR A 117 -9.33 -8.17 -29.98
C THR A 117 -8.28 -9.24 -29.72
N LEU A 118 -8.63 -10.25 -28.93
CA LEU A 118 -7.77 -11.42 -28.72
C LEU A 118 -7.95 -12.37 -29.91
N GLU A 119 -6.97 -12.42 -30.81
CA GLU A 119 -6.97 -13.34 -31.95
C GLU A 119 -6.34 -14.67 -31.57
N HIS A 120 -5.29 -14.63 -30.75
CA HIS A 120 -4.57 -15.79 -30.22
C HIS A 120 -5.15 -16.19 -28.86
N ASP A 121 -6.31 -16.87 -28.87
CA ASP A 121 -7.08 -17.21 -27.66
C ASP A 121 -6.74 -18.56 -27.03
N ASN A 122 -5.70 -19.25 -27.51
CA ASN A 122 -5.28 -20.55 -26.98
C ASN A 122 -3.80 -20.57 -26.54
N TYR A 123 -3.57 -20.77 -25.26
CA TYR A 123 -2.23 -20.83 -24.67
C TYR A 123 -1.37 -22.00 -25.20
N PHE A 124 -1.94 -23.17 -25.47
CA PHE A 124 -1.17 -24.32 -25.96
C PHE A 124 -0.81 -24.21 -27.45
N GLU A 125 -1.62 -23.49 -28.24
CA GLU A 125 -1.36 -23.29 -29.67
C GLU A 125 -0.48 -22.06 -29.91
N ASP A 126 -0.78 -20.95 -29.23
CA ASP A 126 -0.22 -19.63 -29.53
C ASP A 126 0.78 -19.13 -28.47
N GLY A 127 0.78 -19.74 -27.28
CA GLY A 127 1.60 -19.28 -26.15
C GLY A 127 1.13 -17.95 -25.57
N VAL A 128 1.93 -17.42 -24.64
CA VAL A 128 1.72 -16.04 -24.13
C VAL A 128 2.19 -15.02 -25.17
N GLU A 129 3.12 -15.42 -26.03
CA GLU A 129 3.66 -14.63 -27.12
C GLU A 129 2.59 -14.21 -28.13
N GLY A 130 1.61 -15.08 -28.44
CA GLY A 130 0.47 -14.72 -29.29
C GLY A 130 -0.36 -13.58 -28.70
N VAL A 131 -0.64 -13.62 -27.40
CA VAL A 131 -1.36 -12.54 -26.70
C VAL A 131 -0.55 -11.24 -26.72
N LEU A 132 0.76 -11.32 -26.48
CA LEU A 132 1.63 -10.14 -26.53
C LEU A 132 1.75 -9.57 -27.96
N ALA A 133 1.72 -10.42 -28.99
CA ALA A 133 1.71 -9.99 -30.39
C ALA A 133 0.42 -9.23 -30.74
N ASP A 134 -0.75 -9.71 -30.30
CA ASP A 134 -2.04 -9.00 -30.49
C ASP A 134 -2.02 -7.61 -29.83
N LEU A 135 -1.44 -7.52 -28.64
CA LEU A 135 -1.28 -6.27 -27.90
C LEU A 135 -0.29 -5.32 -28.59
N ASP A 136 0.85 -5.85 -29.04
CA ASP A 136 1.89 -5.09 -29.74
C ASP A 136 1.38 -4.51 -31.06
N GLU A 137 0.70 -5.32 -31.89
CA GLU A 137 0.11 -4.85 -33.16
C GLU A 137 -0.86 -3.67 -32.93
N ALA A 138 -1.61 -3.69 -31.82
CA ALA A 138 -2.58 -2.66 -31.50
C ALA A 138 -1.99 -1.40 -30.83
N LEU A 139 -0.88 -1.54 -30.11
CA LEU A 139 -0.38 -0.52 -29.17
C LEU A 139 1.04 -0.04 -29.42
N ASP A 140 1.81 -0.70 -30.30
CA ASP A 140 3.23 -0.42 -30.55
C ASP A 140 4.02 -0.48 -29.22
N MET A 141 4.04 -1.66 -28.61
CA MET A 141 4.59 -1.85 -27.28
C MET A 141 6.13 -1.81 -27.31
N PRO A 142 6.77 -1.33 -26.23
CA PRO A 142 8.22 -1.45 -26.07
C PRO A 142 8.73 -2.89 -26.21
N GLU A 143 9.93 -3.04 -26.79
CA GLU A 143 10.60 -4.35 -26.86
C GLU A 143 10.89 -4.92 -25.46
N GLU A 144 11.36 -4.06 -24.55
CA GLU A 144 11.63 -4.43 -23.16
C GLU A 144 10.47 -4.05 -22.24
N LEU A 145 9.86 -5.06 -21.64
CA LEU A 145 8.73 -4.92 -20.73
C LEU A 145 9.06 -5.47 -19.34
N TYR A 146 8.48 -4.83 -18.34
CA TYR A 146 8.61 -5.14 -16.93
C TYR A 146 7.22 -5.26 -16.32
N ILE A 147 7.05 -6.21 -15.40
CA ILE A 147 5.82 -6.34 -14.60
C ILE A 147 5.87 -5.38 -13.42
N VAL A 148 4.74 -4.75 -13.09
CA VAL A 148 4.62 -3.96 -11.84
C VAL A 148 4.48 -4.89 -10.64
N ASN A 149 3.58 -5.88 -10.75
CA ASN A 149 3.30 -6.81 -9.66
C ASN A 149 3.40 -8.26 -10.13
N GLN A 150 2.57 -8.60 -11.12
CA GLN A 150 2.43 -9.98 -11.60
C GLN A 150 1.85 -10.01 -13.02
N TYR A 151 2.04 -11.16 -13.65
CA TYR A 151 1.29 -11.62 -14.81
C TYR A 151 0.47 -12.84 -14.40
N GLN A 152 -0.83 -12.79 -14.69
CA GLN A 152 -1.76 -13.89 -14.46
C GLN A 152 -2.54 -14.19 -15.72
N MET A 153 -2.65 -15.47 -16.04
CA MET A 153 -3.50 -15.97 -17.12
C MET A 153 -4.17 -17.25 -16.67
N THR A 154 -5.49 -17.32 -16.80
CA THR A 154 -6.23 -18.56 -16.60
C THR A 154 -6.74 -19.13 -17.91
N PHE A 155 -6.82 -20.46 -17.98
CA PHE A 155 -7.23 -21.21 -19.17
C PHE A 155 -7.85 -22.56 -18.80
N ASP A 156 -8.62 -23.13 -19.72
CA ASP A 156 -9.24 -24.46 -19.52
C ASP A 156 -8.34 -25.63 -19.95
N GLU A 157 -8.82 -26.86 -19.79
CA GLU A 157 -8.09 -28.08 -20.15
C GLU A 157 -7.63 -28.16 -21.63
N THR A 158 -8.23 -27.35 -22.51
CA THR A 158 -7.88 -27.29 -23.93
C THR A 158 -6.89 -26.18 -24.27
N GLY A 159 -6.49 -25.38 -23.27
CA GLY A 159 -5.61 -24.22 -23.44
C GLY A 159 -6.37 -22.94 -23.75
N LYS A 160 -7.70 -22.96 -23.85
CA LYS A 160 -8.47 -21.76 -24.17
C LYS A 160 -8.43 -20.77 -23.02
N ILE A 161 -7.96 -19.57 -23.31
CA ILE A 161 -7.75 -18.49 -22.35
C ILE A 161 -9.11 -17.97 -21.84
N LYS A 162 -9.24 -17.91 -20.52
CA LYS A 162 -10.42 -17.41 -19.80
C LYS A 162 -10.21 -15.99 -19.30
N THR A 163 -9.09 -15.76 -18.62
CA THR A 163 -8.76 -14.44 -18.09
C THR A 163 -7.28 -14.11 -18.29
N ILE A 164 -6.98 -12.82 -18.41
CA ILE A 164 -5.61 -12.29 -18.38
C ILE A 164 -5.63 -11.05 -17.51
N TYR A 165 -4.73 -10.99 -16.54
CA TYR A 165 -4.52 -9.81 -15.72
C TYR A 165 -3.03 -9.54 -15.56
N THR A 166 -2.57 -8.38 -16.02
CA THR A 166 -1.19 -7.96 -15.79
C THR A 166 -1.06 -6.44 -15.86
N PHE A 167 -0.04 -5.90 -15.19
CA PHE A 167 0.33 -4.50 -15.32
C PHE A 167 1.77 -4.41 -15.78
N LEU A 168 1.97 -3.94 -17.00
CA LEU A 168 3.27 -3.86 -17.66
C LEU A 168 3.73 -2.41 -17.83
N TYR A 169 5.04 -2.21 -17.94
CA TYR A 169 5.64 -0.96 -18.34
C TYR A 169 6.93 -1.17 -19.13
N GLY A 170 7.29 -0.18 -19.95
CA GLY A 170 8.51 -0.21 -20.77
C GLY A 170 8.84 1.18 -21.32
N GLN A 171 10.01 1.34 -21.94
CA GLN A 171 10.42 2.59 -22.59
C GLN A 171 10.25 2.50 -24.11
N ASP A 172 9.61 3.50 -24.71
CA ASP A 172 9.59 3.62 -26.17
C ASP A 172 10.96 4.03 -26.74
N GLU A 173 11.09 4.04 -28.07
CA GLU A 173 12.31 4.45 -28.78
C GLU A 173 12.83 5.85 -28.39
N ASN A 174 11.99 6.71 -27.81
CA ASN A 174 12.35 8.05 -27.35
C ASN A 174 12.74 8.09 -25.86
N GLY A 175 12.80 6.94 -25.19
CA GLY A 175 13.09 6.81 -23.76
C GLY A 175 11.94 7.24 -22.86
N LYS A 176 10.71 7.37 -23.39
CA LYS A 176 9.54 7.71 -22.57
C LYS A 176 8.90 6.43 -22.03
N THR A 177 8.70 6.38 -20.71
CA THR A 177 7.98 5.32 -20.03
C THR A 177 6.49 5.31 -20.42
N ASN A 178 6.01 4.16 -20.85
CA ASN A 178 4.61 3.88 -21.09
C ASN A 178 4.17 2.70 -20.22
N THR A 179 2.91 2.72 -19.77
CA THR A 179 2.34 1.73 -18.85
C THR A 179 1.06 1.14 -19.43
N TYR A 180 0.79 -0.14 -19.15
CA TYR A 180 -0.27 -0.96 -19.76
C TYR A 180 -0.89 -1.88 -18.71
N LEU A 181 -2.04 -1.51 -18.17
CA LEU A 181 -2.85 -2.40 -17.33
C LEU A 181 -3.78 -3.19 -18.24
N ILE A 182 -3.51 -4.48 -18.37
CA ILE A 182 -4.16 -5.43 -19.26
C ILE A 182 -5.15 -6.26 -18.44
N ASP A 183 -6.40 -6.29 -18.90
CA ASP A 183 -7.51 -6.98 -18.25
C ASP A 183 -8.39 -7.63 -19.32
N TYR A 184 -8.48 -8.96 -19.30
CA TYR A 184 -9.33 -9.76 -20.17
C TYR A 184 -10.13 -10.75 -19.34
N ASP A 185 -11.39 -10.90 -19.72
CA ASP A 185 -12.34 -11.85 -19.16
C ASP A 185 -13.29 -12.30 -20.28
N GLU A 186 -13.23 -13.58 -20.65
CA GLU A 186 -14.05 -14.19 -21.70
C GLU A 186 -15.56 -13.91 -21.49
N SER A 187 -16.01 -13.83 -20.23
CA SER A 187 -17.42 -13.57 -19.90
C SER A 187 -17.85 -12.14 -20.19
N SER A 188 -16.90 -11.20 -20.21
CA SER A 188 -17.10 -9.79 -20.47
C SER A 188 -17.06 -9.44 -21.97
N GLY A 189 -16.44 -10.29 -22.80
CA GLY A 189 -16.43 -10.19 -24.26
C GLY A 189 -15.13 -10.70 -24.89
N PRO A 190 -14.99 -10.62 -26.22
CA PRO A 190 -13.82 -11.13 -26.94
C PRO A 190 -12.61 -10.16 -26.95
N ASN A 191 -12.74 -9.01 -26.29
CA ASN A 191 -11.74 -7.95 -26.34
C ASN A 191 -11.01 -7.83 -25.00
N ILE A 192 -9.70 -7.71 -25.06
CA ILE A 192 -8.83 -7.28 -23.98
C ILE A 192 -9.05 -5.79 -23.75
N THR A 193 -9.27 -5.40 -22.50
CA THR A 193 -9.25 -4.00 -22.07
C THR A 193 -7.84 -3.63 -21.63
N VAL A 194 -7.27 -2.59 -22.25
CA VAL A 194 -5.95 -2.08 -21.86
C VAL A 194 -6.08 -0.65 -21.38
N ARG A 195 -5.70 -0.38 -20.13
CA ARG A 195 -5.59 0.99 -19.61
C ARG A 195 -4.15 1.47 -19.71
N ILE A 196 -3.94 2.53 -20.48
CA ILE A 196 -2.65 3.15 -20.71
C ILE A 196 -2.45 4.38 -19.81
N ASN A 197 -1.19 4.77 -19.60
CA ASN A 197 -0.81 5.93 -18.79
C ASN A 197 -1.28 5.83 -17.32
N GLY A 198 -1.33 4.61 -16.78
CA GLY A 198 -1.52 4.38 -15.35
C GLY A 198 -0.31 4.84 -14.54
N ASN A 199 -0.55 5.22 -13.27
CA ASN A 199 0.52 5.52 -12.32
C ASN A 199 1.06 4.20 -11.77
N ALA A 200 2.36 3.95 -11.99
CA ALA A 200 3.08 2.80 -11.47
C ALA A 200 4.46 3.24 -11.00
N THR A 201 5.02 2.54 -10.03
CA THR A 201 6.45 2.61 -9.76
C THR A 201 7.17 1.94 -10.92
N THR A 202 8.08 2.65 -11.57
CA THR A 202 8.83 2.18 -12.75
C THR A 202 10.32 2.36 -12.50
N ASP A 203 10.84 1.54 -11.60
CA ASP A 203 12.24 1.48 -11.17
C ASP A 203 13.13 0.67 -12.13
N TYR A 204 12.53 -0.08 -13.06
CA TYR A 204 13.23 -0.95 -14.02
C TYR A 204 14.11 -1.99 -13.31
N GLU A 205 13.58 -2.59 -12.24
CA GLU A 205 14.21 -3.71 -11.55
C GLU A 205 14.39 -4.90 -12.50
N GLU A 206 15.61 -5.42 -12.64
CA GLU A 206 15.93 -6.58 -13.48
C GLU A 206 15.10 -7.83 -13.09
N ASP A 207 14.86 -7.99 -11.79
CA ASP A 207 14.02 -9.05 -11.23
C ASP A 207 12.56 -9.00 -11.70
N LYS A 208 12.13 -7.90 -12.34
CA LYS A 208 10.77 -7.67 -12.84
C LYS A 208 10.66 -7.74 -14.36
N ARG A 209 11.71 -8.11 -15.10
CA ARG A 209 11.65 -8.28 -16.55
C ARG A 209 10.59 -9.31 -16.94
N LEU A 210 9.88 -9.08 -18.04
CA LEU A 210 8.85 -9.99 -18.56
C LEU A 210 9.46 -11.12 -19.40
N GLU A 211 10.57 -10.87 -20.09
CA GLU A 211 11.22 -11.86 -20.98
C GLU A 211 11.43 -13.22 -20.32
N PRO A 212 11.99 -13.32 -19.08
CA PRO A 212 12.26 -14.61 -18.45
C PRO A 212 11.03 -15.52 -18.39
N MET A 213 9.83 -14.95 -18.21
CA MET A 213 8.58 -15.70 -18.24
C MET A 213 8.36 -16.39 -19.60
N LEU A 214 8.61 -15.68 -20.71
CA LEU A 214 8.44 -16.22 -22.06
C LEU A 214 9.43 -17.37 -22.29
N THR A 215 10.70 -17.15 -21.92
CA THR A 215 11.76 -18.16 -22.02
C THR A 215 11.45 -19.42 -21.20
N ILE A 216 10.89 -19.25 -20.00
CA ILE A 216 10.43 -20.36 -19.15
C ILE A 216 9.26 -21.11 -19.80
N LEU A 217 8.21 -20.39 -20.21
CA LEU A 217 6.99 -20.98 -20.74
C LEU A 217 7.21 -21.72 -22.07
N GLN A 218 8.15 -21.28 -22.91
CA GLN A 218 8.54 -22.00 -24.14
C GLN A 218 9.10 -23.40 -23.88
N LYS A 219 9.72 -23.62 -22.71
CA LYS A 219 10.34 -24.90 -22.34
C LYS A 219 9.51 -25.71 -21.35
N ALA A 220 8.61 -25.06 -20.61
CA ALA A 220 7.79 -25.68 -19.60
C ALA A 220 6.78 -26.66 -20.21
N PRO A 221 6.71 -27.93 -19.74
CA PRO A 221 5.73 -28.91 -20.22
C PRO A 221 4.33 -28.67 -19.62
N CYS A 222 3.82 -27.44 -19.66
CA CYS A 222 2.54 -27.07 -19.05
C CYS A 222 1.36 -27.90 -19.58
N GLU A 223 1.31 -28.16 -20.89
CA GLU A 223 0.25 -28.96 -21.50
C GLU A 223 0.24 -30.41 -20.95
N GLU A 224 1.41 -31.00 -20.69
CA GLU A 224 1.51 -32.35 -20.12
C GLU A 224 1.06 -32.40 -18.66
N ALA A 225 1.44 -31.38 -17.87
CA ALA A 225 1.01 -31.24 -16.48
C ALA A 225 -0.52 -31.08 -16.39
N VAL A 226 -1.10 -30.20 -17.21
CA VAL A 226 -2.55 -29.96 -17.27
C VAL A 226 -3.30 -31.22 -17.72
N LYS A 227 -2.83 -31.91 -18.76
CA LYS A 227 -3.41 -33.20 -19.19
C LYS A 227 -3.42 -34.24 -18.07
N THR A 228 -2.38 -34.26 -17.23
CA THR A 228 -2.29 -35.19 -16.10
C THR A 228 -3.35 -34.88 -15.03
N TRP A 229 -3.55 -33.61 -14.70
CA TRP A 229 -4.59 -33.18 -13.77
C TRP A 229 -6.00 -33.40 -14.31
N ALA A 230 -6.25 -33.03 -15.57
CA ALA A 230 -7.53 -33.24 -16.23
C ALA A 230 -7.92 -34.72 -16.29
N GLN A 231 -6.99 -35.63 -16.61
CA GLN A 231 -7.23 -37.08 -16.60
C GLN A 231 -7.57 -37.63 -15.21
N ALA A 232 -7.12 -36.96 -14.15
CA ALA A 232 -7.41 -37.29 -12.78
C ALA A 232 -8.69 -36.64 -12.24
N ASP A 233 -9.42 -35.87 -13.08
CA ASP A 233 -10.61 -35.10 -12.70
C ASP A 233 -10.30 -34.07 -11.60
N ILE A 234 -9.14 -33.40 -11.71
CA ILE A 234 -8.64 -32.41 -10.75
C ILE A 234 -8.61 -31.04 -11.43
N GLY A 235 -9.56 -30.17 -11.04
CA GLY A 235 -9.65 -28.81 -11.56
C GLY A 235 -10.29 -28.72 -12.95
N GLU A 236 -10.97 -27.62 -13.22
CA GLU A 236 -11.53 -27.30 -14.55
C GLU A 236 -10.80 -26.10 -15.21
N GLU A 237 -10.07 -25.33 -14.39
CA GLU A 237 -9.36 -24.11 -14.78
C GLU A 237 -7.97 -24.11 -14.15
N TYR A 238 -6.99 -23.67 -14.93
CA TYR A 238 -5.57 -23.68 -14.60
C TYR A 238 -5.03 -22.25 -14.73
N GLU A 239 -4.04 -21.90 -13.91
CA GLU A 239 -3.45 -20.56 -13.86
C GLU A 239 -1.95 -20.62 -14.07
N ILE A 240 -1.46 -19.72 -14.93
CA ILE A 240 -0.07 -19.29 -15.00
C ILE A 240 0.07 -18.02 -14.17
N LEU A 241 1.01 -18.04 -13.22
CA LEU A 241 1.38 -16.90 -12.40
C LEU A 241 2.88 -16.63 -12.53
N TYR A 242 3.24 -15.40 -12.87
CA TYR A 242 4.62 -14.91 -12.90
C TYR A 242 4.73 -13.63 -12.09
N MET A 243 5.71 -13.56 -11.18
CA MET A 243 5.95 -12.38 -10.34
C MET A 243 7.39 -11.87 -10.42
N GLY A 244 8.15 -12.32 -11.43
CA GLY A 244 9.55 -12.00 -11.58
C GLY A 244 10.46 -13.01 -10.88
N ARG A 245 11.57 -12.53 -10.34
CA ARG A 245 12.48 -13.31 -9.51
C ARG A 245 11.87 -13.51 -8.11
N ARG A 246 11.82 -14.76 -7.64
CA ARG A 246 11.18 -15.14 -6.37
C ARG A 246 12.06 -16.07 -5.56
N SER A 247 11.99 -15.92 -4.24
CA SER A 247 12.69 -16.76 -3.29
C SER A 247 11.78 -17.86 -2.72
N PHE A 248 12.34 -19.05 -2.55
CA PHE A 248 11.66 -20.22 -2.01
C PHE A 248 12.51 -20.91 -0.95
N ASN A 249 11.93 -21.16 0.22
CA ASN A 249 12.57 -21.92 1.31
C ASN A 249 12.34 -23.44 1.24
N SER A 250 11.75 -23.92 0.14
CA SER A 250 11.42 -25.33 -0.05
C SER A 250 11.49 -25.71 -1.51
N ALA A 251 12.06 -26.89 -1.79
CA ALA A 251 12.10 -27.49 -3.12
C ALA A 251 10.74 -28.05 -3.57
N SER A 252 9.69 -28.00 -2.72
CA SER A 252 8.39 -28.57 -3.05
C SER A 252 7.79 -27.90 -4.29
N GLY A 253 7.54 -28.70 -5.33
CA GLY A 253 6.97 -28.24 -6.60
C GLY A 253 7.96 -27.49 -7.51
N LEU A 254 9.20 -27.21 -7.08
CA LEU A 254 10.19 -26.57 -7.92
C LEU A 254 10.71 -27.54 -8.99
N GLU A 255 10.66 -27.11 -10.25
CA GLU A 255 11.19 -27.83 -11.41
C GLU A 255 12.17 -26.93 -12.17
N TYR A 256 13.45 -27.30 -12.12
CA TYR A 256 14.49 -26.59 -12.87
C TYR A 256 14.30 -26.79 -14.37
N LEU A 257 14.34 -25.70 -15.12
CA LEU A 257 14.45 -25.72 -16.57
C LEU A 257 15.82 -25.18 -17.01
N PRO A 258 16.55 -25.86 -17.91
CA PRO A 258 17.79 -25.33 -18.45
C PRO A 258 17.52 -24.15 -19.38
N GLY A 259 18.25 -23.06 -19.20
CA GLY A 259 18.12 -21.84 -19.98
C GLY A 259 19.07 -20.76 -19.53
N ASP A 260 18.96 -19.63 -20.21
CA ASP A 260 19.66 -18.37 -19.95
C ASP A 260 18.57 -17.31 -19.98
N ALA A 261 17.95 -17.07 -18.82
CA ALA A 261 16.78 -16.20 -18.73
C ALA A 261 17.15 -14.72 -18.55
N ASP A 262 18.36 -14.43 -18.04
CA ASP A 262 18.84 -13.06 -17.86
C ASP A 262 19.58 -12.52 -19.10
N GLY A 263 20.04 -13.41 -19.98
CA GLY A 263 20.72 -13.11 -21.25
C GLY A 263 22.23 -12.96 -21.11
N ASP A 264 22.83 -13.47 -20.02
CA ASP A 264 24.27 -13.35 -19.76
C ASP A 264 25.11 -14.40 -20.50
N GLY A 265 24.47 -15.39 -21.13
CA GLY A 265 25.10 -16.46 -21.90
C GLY A 265 25.57 -17.65 -21.05
N THR A 266 25.20 -17.72 -19.77
CA THR A 266 25.56 -18.79 -18.86
C THR A 266 24.33 -19.48 -18.27
N GLU A 267 24.41 -20.80 -18.10
CA GLU A 267 23.39 -21.56 -17.39
C GLU A 267 23.89 -21.86 -15.99
N THR A 268 23.09 -21.52 -14.98
CA THR A 268 23.38 -21.79 -13.55
C THR A 268 23.33 -23.28 -13.19
N GLY A 269 22.44 -24.06 -13.81
CA GLY A 269 22.30 -25.49 -13.53
C GLY A 269 21.52 -25.80 -12.24
N THR A 270 21.68 -27.03 -11.72
CA THR A 270 20.90 -27.54 -10.57
C THR A 270 21.68 -27.60 -9.26
N SER A 271 22.91 -27.09 -9.20
CA SER A 271 23.76 -27.20 -8.00
C SER A 271 23.11 -26.57 -6.77
N SER A 272 22.42 -25.45 -6.95
CA SER A 272 21.74 -24.69 -5.89
C SER A 272 20.69 -25.52 -5.13
N PHE A 273 20.04 -26.48 -5.79
CA PHE A 273 19.06 -27.38 -5.17
C PHE A 273 19.67 -28.32 -4.14
N GLY A 274 20.91 -28.74 -4.34
CA GLY A 274 21.62 -29.56 -3.36
C GLY A 274 21.95 -28.79 -2.08
N GLN A 275 22.09 -27.47 -2.16
CA GLN A 275 22.46 -26.62 -1.03
C GLN A 275 21.27 -26.34 -0.10
N MET A 276 20.03 -26.45 -0.59
CA MET A 276 18.83 -26.35 0.26
C MET A 276 18.78 -27.36 1.41
N TYR A 277 19.50 -28.49 1.33
CA TYR A 277 19.59 -29.43 2.46
C TYR A 277 20.28 -28.83 3.69
N GLU A 278 21.01 -27.73 3.51
CA GLU A 278 21.69 -26.98 4.58
C GLU A 278 20.79 -25.87 5.17
N GLY A 279 19.56 -25.74 4.71
CA GLY A 279 18.66 -24.61 4.99
C GLY A 279 18.77 -23.53 3.91
N GLY A 280 18.20 -22.35 4.16
CA GLY A 280 18.28 -21.21 3.23
C GLY A 280 17.17 -21.20 2.19
N GLU A 281 17.37 -20.43 1.13
CA GLU A 281 16.38 -20.23 0.07
C GLU A 281 17.00 -20.35 -1.33
N ILE A 282 16.16 -20.60 -2.34
CA ILE A 282 16.51 -20.50 -3.75
C ILE A 282 15.76 -19.33 -4.36
N LEU A 283 16.52 -18.39 -4.92
CA LEU A 283 16.03 -17.26 -5.70
C LEU A 283 16.17 -17.56 -7.19
N GLY A 284 15.15 -17.29 -7.99
CA GLY A 284 15.25 -17.43 -9.45
C GLY A 284 14.01 -16.91 -10.16
N PHE A 285 14.08 -16.80 -11.48
CA PHE A 285 12.91 -16.46 -12.30
C PHE A 285 11.97 -17.65 -12.31
N GLU A 286 10.72 -17.42 -11.86
CA GLU A 286 9.79 -18.52 -11.60
C GLU A 286 8.43 -18.28 -12.23
N VAL A 287 7.93 -19.28 -12.94
CA VAL A 287 6.55 -19.35 -13.42
C VAL A 287 5.83 -20.50 -12.73
N SER A 288 4.78 -20.14 -11.99
CA SER A 288 3.90 -21.08 -11.30
C SER A 288 2.78 -21.53 -12.24
N LEU A 289 2.61 -22.83 -12.38
CA LEU A 289 1.42 -23.47 -12.93
C LEU A 289 0.65 -24.11 -11.78
N HIS A 290 -0.59 -23.67 -11.55
CA HIS A 290 -1.43 -24.21 -10.49
C HIS A 290 -2.92 -24.23 -10.84
N ILE A 291 -3.71 -24.79 -9.93
CA ILE A 291 -5.17 -24.85 -10.03
C ILE A 291 -5.72 -23.92 -8.95
N PRO A 292 -6.28 -22.75 -9.29
CA PRO A 292 -6.70 -21.74 -8.31
C PRO A 292 -7.64 -22.27 -7.22
N ASP A 293 -8.57 -23.14 -7.58
CA ASP A 293 -9.62 -23.65 -6.68
C ASP A 293 -9.20 -24.90 -5.87
N VAL A 294 -7.93 -25.34 -5.97
CA VAL A 294 -7.47 -26.61 -5.39
C VAL A 294 -6.19 -26.46 -4.57
N GLU A 295 -6.36 -26.14 -3.27
CA GLU A 295 -5.24 -25.87 -2.35
C GLU A 295 -4.38 -27.10 -2.02
N TYR A 296 -4.91 -28.32 -2.11
CA TYR A 296 -4.15 -29.54 -1.76
C TYR A 296 -3.19 -30.00 -2.86
N VAL A 297 -3.29 -29.41 -4.06
CA VAL A 297 -2.38 -29.68 -5.17
C VAL A 297 -1.22 -28.71 -5.05
N THR A 298 -0.01 -29.23 -4.91
CA THR A 298 1.19 -28.39 -4.94
C THR A 298 1.37 -27.83 -6.36
N PRO A 299 1.52 -26.51 -6.53
CA PRO A 299 1.86 -25.90 -7.81
C PRO A 299 3.13 -26.50 -8.41
N VAL A 300 3.14 -26.65 -9.74
CA VAL A 300 4.39 -26.90 -10.49
C VAL A 300 5.03 -25.54 -10.73
N ARG A 301 6.27 -25.37 -10.28
CA ARG A 301 6.98 -24.09 -10.27
C ARG A 301 8.22 -24.21 -11.12
N TYR A 302 8.11 -23.79 -12.38
CA TYR A 302 9.21 -23.84 -13.31
C TYR A 302 10.17 -22.70 -13.02
N ILE A 303 11.43 -23.03 -12.74
CA ILE A 303 12.43 -22.06 -12.31
C ILE A 303 13.67 -22.09 -13.21
N MET A 304 14.14 -20.91 -13.60
CA MET A 304 15.40 -20.64 -14.29
C MET A 304 16.26 -19.68 -13.47
N GLU A 305 17.57 -19.71 -13.71
CA GLU A 305 18.56 -18.99 -12.90
C GLU A 305 18.46 -19.15 -11.38
N PRO A 306 18.38 -20.40 -10.86
CA PRO A 306 18.34 -20.64 -9.43
C PRO A 306 19.68 -20.31 -8.74
N GLU A 307 19.64 -19.33 -7.86
CA GLU A 307 20.72 -18.97 -6.95
C GLU A 307 20.38 -19.39 -5.52
N TYR A 308 21.35 -19.96 -4.82
CA TYR A 308 21.19 -20.32 -3.42
C TYR A 308 21.55 -19.15 -2.51
N ILE A 309 20.65 -18.82 -1.59
CA ILE A 309 20.88 -17.85 -0.51
C ILE A 309 20.99 -18.62 0.79
N SER A 310 22.13 -18.50 1.47
CA SER A 310 22.38 -19.23 2.72
C SER A 310 21.57 -18.67 3.90
N PRO A 311 21.31 -19.48 4.94
CA PRO A 311 20.71 -18.98 6.19
C PRO A 311 21.45 -17.79 6.79
N GLU A 312 22.79 -17.78 6.70
CA GLU A 312 23.61 -16.68 7.21
C GLU A 312 23.34 -15.38 6.45
N ALA A 313 23.29 -15.43 5.12
CA ALA A 313 22.99 -14.26 4.30
C ALA A 313 21.56 -13.74 4.57
N LEU A 314 20.58 -14.63 4.71
CA LEU A 314 19.20 -14.26 5.06
C LEU A 314 19.12 -13.61 6.44
N ASN A 315 19.87 -14.14 7.41
CA ASN A 315 19.91 -13.57 8.76
C ASN A 315 20.58 -12.20 8.77
N GLU A 316 21.68 -12.02 8.01
CA GLU A 316 22.34 -10.72 7.85
C GLU A 316 21.40 -9.68 7.22
N GLU A 317 20.67 -10.05 6.17
CA GLU A 317 19.69 -9.15 5.53
C GLU A 317 18.55 -8.79 6.49
N GLN A 318 18.01 -9.77 7.23
CA GLN A 318 16.99 -9.53 8.24
C GLN A 318 17.51 -8.58 9.33
N GLU A 319 18.71 -8.81 9.84
CA GLU A 319 19.33 -7.97 10.88
C GLU A 319 19.54 -6.52 10.40
N GLN A 320 19.92 -6.34 9.14
CA GLN A 320 19.99 -5.02 8.51
C GLN A 320 18.62 -4.35 8.42
N GLN A 321 17.59 -5.05 7.95
CA GLN A 321 16.23 -4.50 7.88
C GLN A 321 15.68 -4.11 9.26
N GLN A 322 15.93 -4.92 10.29
CA GLN A 322 15.55 -4.60 11.68
C GLN A 322 16.32 -3.40 12.20
N THR A 323 17.61 -3.28 11.87
CA THR A 323 18.44 -2.13 12.22
C THR A 323 17.90 -0.85 11.60
N GLU A 324 17.58 -0.84 10.30
CA GLU A 324 17.00 0.35 9.65
C GLU A 324 15.63 0.71 10.23
N THR A 325 14.78 -0.29 10.46
CA THR A 325 13.48 -0.09 11.14
C THR A 325 13.66 0.52 12.53
N ALA A 326 14.66 0.07 13.28
CA ALA A 326 14.97 0.59 14.61
C ALA A 326 15.46 2.04 14.58
N LYS A 327 16.26 2.43 13.58
CA LYS A 327 16.69 3.83 13.40
C LYS A 327 15.51 4.75 13.13
N GLU A 328 14.53 4.29 12.36
CA GLU A 328 13.33 5.08 12.01
C GLU A 328 12.28 5.14 13.12
N ALA A 329 12.33 4.25 14.11
CA ALA A 329 11.29 4.11 15.14
C ALA A 329 11.18 5.34 16.07
N GLY A 330 12.26 6.12 16.24
CA GLY A 330 12.31 7.26 17.17
C GLY A 330 12.20 6.90 18.65
N THR A 331 12.08 5.61 18.97
CA THR A 331 12.06 4.98 20.29
C THR A 331 12.63 3.57 20.15
N TRP A 332 12.61 2.76 21.21
CA TRP A 332 13.05 1.36 21.09
C TRP A 332 12.12 0.55 20.19
N SER A 333 12.68 -0.42 19.48
CA SER A 333 11.95 -1.42 18.70
C SER A 333 12.30 -2.82 19.17
N VAL A 334 11.45 -3.80 18.85
CA VAL A 334 11.69 -5.20 19.21
C VAL A 334 11.56 -6.04 17.95
N ASP A 335 12.59 -6.82 17.65
CA ASP A 335 12.51 -7.88 16.66
C ASP A 335 11.62 -8.99 17.23
N ASN A 336 10.46 -9.19 16.61
CA ASN A 336 9.48 -10.18 17.06
C ASN A 336 9.90 -11.63 16.76
N THR A 337 10.93 -11.84 15.95
CA THR A 337 11.41 -13.19 15.59
C THR A 337 12.21 -13.82 16.72
N ASP A 338 13.08 -13.04 17.38
CA ASP A 338 13.97 -13.52 18.44
C ASP A 338 13.74 -12.82 19.80
N GLY A 339 13.11 -11.64 19.81
CA GLY A 339 12.87 -10.82 20.99
C GLY A 339 13.99 -9.83 21.32
N THR A 340 14.93 -9.59 20.39
CA THR A 340 16.01 -8.61 20.55
C THR A 340 15.43 -7.19 20.51
N MET A 341 15.77 -6.37 21.50
CA MET A 341 15.34 -4.97 21.57
C MET A 341 16.45 -4.04 21.11
N TYR A 342 16.12 -3.07 20.26
CA TYR A 342 17.05 -2.09 19.70
C TYR A 342 16.70 -0.69 20.19
N PHE A 343 17.71 0.14 20.41
CA PHE A 343 17.56 1.58 20.64
C PHE A 343 18.71 2.32 19.95
N PHE A 344 18.39 3.33 19.14
CA PHE A 344 19.36 4.22 18.53
C PHE A 344 19.23 5.63 19.12
N LEU A 345 20.34 6.18 19.62
CA LEU A 345 20.40 7.57 20.05
C LEU A 345 20.57 8.51 18.85
N ASP A 346 21.34 8.05 17.85
CA ASP A 346 21.51 8.71 16.55
C ASP A 346 21.79 7.67 15.44
N GLU A 347 22.03 8.14 14.22
CA GLU A 347 22.31 7.31 13.03
C GLU A 347 23.48 6.33 13.17
N LYS A 348 24.37 6.56 14.13
CA LYS A 348 25.59 5.76 14.34
C LYS A 348 25.59 5.04 15.68
N LEU A 349 25.17 5.72 16.74
CA LEU A 349 25.27 5.24 18.11
C LEU A 349 23.97 4.56 18.54
N GLY A 350 24.07 3.27 18.86
CA GLY A 350 22.94 2.48 19.31
C GLY A 350 23.32 1.34 20.24
N TRP A 351 22.30 0.76 20.86
CA TRP A 351 22.40 -0.39 21.75
C TRP A 351 21.34 -1.41 21.39
N ARG A 352 21.63 -2.66 21.69
CA ARG A 352 20.62 -3.72 21.64
C ARG A 352 20.73 -4.66 22.83
N LEU A 353 19.58 -5.18 23.24
CA LEU A 353 19.45 -6.24 24.24
C LEU A 353 19.17 -7.55 23.49
N VAL A 354 20.21 -8.34 23.29
CA VAL A 354 20.15 -9.63 22.58
C VAL A 354 19.73 -10.73 23.55
N VAL A 355 18.79 -11.57 23.12
CA VAL A 355 18.34 -12.73 23.90
C VAL A 355 19.45 -13.76 23.99
N ALA A 356 19.92 -14.05 25.20
CA ALA A 356 21.01 -14.99 25.46
C ALA A 356 20.50 -16.40 25.80
N ASP A 357 19.36 -16.50 26.49
CA ASP A 357 18.69 -17.75 26.85
C ASP A 357 17.23 -17.46 27.20
N ALA A 358 16.36 -18.48 27.19
CA ALA A 358 14.95 -18.35 27.48
C ALA A 358 14.42 -19.49 28.36
N ALA A 359 13.66 -19.13 29.40
CA ALA A 359 13.06 -20.08 30.35
C ALA A 359 11.67 -19.61 30.81
N ALA A 360 10.67 -20.49 30.72
CA ALA A 360 9.32 -20.30 31.25
C ALA A 360 8.65 -18.96 30.86
N GLY A 361 8.82 -18.51 29.61
CA GLY A 361 8.27 -17.25 29.11
C GLY A 361 9.05 -16.00 29.52
N SER A 362 10.23 -16.18 30.13
CA SER A 362 11.18 -15.13 30.47
C SER A 362 12.50 -15.35 29.73
N ARG A 363 13.31 -14.30 29.59
CA ARG A 363 14.57 -14.33 28.84
C ARG A 363 15.72 -13.71 29.66
N PHE A 364 16.92 -14.22 29.42
CA PHE A 364 18.17 -13.55 29.77
C PHE A 364 18.61 -12.71 28.59
N TYR A 365 19.21 -11.55 28.87
CA TYR A 365 19.70 -10.64 27.84
C TYR A 365 21.18 -10.37 28.01
N LYS A 366 21.84 -10.02 26.92
CA LYS A 366 23.15 -9.38 26.87
C LYS A 366 22.99 -8.03 26.19
N MET A 367 23.82 -7.07 26.55
CA MET A 367 23.84 -5.77 25.89
C MET A 367 25.02 -5.67 24.92
N GLU A 368 24.71 -5.22 23.73
CA GLU A 368 25.68 -4.87 22.71
C GLU A 368 25.50 -3.41 22.31
N LYS A 369 26.57 -2.80 21.83
CA LYS A 369 26.66 -1.40 21.42
C LYS A 369 27.21 -1.33 20.00
N THR A 370 26.69 -0.40 19.20
CA THR A 370 27.24 -0.04 17.90
C THR A 370 27.65 1.43 17.88
N GLU A 371 28.72 1.73 17.14
CA GLU A 371 29.19 3.10 16.88
C GLU A 371 29.25 3.41 15.37
N ASP A 372 28.75 2.48 14.54
CA ASP A 372 28.77 2.54 13.07
C ASP A 372 27.39 2.26 12.45
N GLY A 373 26.33 2.51 13.23
CA GLY A 373 24.95 2.43 12.75
C GLY A 373 24.47 0.99 12.57
N GLY A 374 24.97 0.06 13.38
CA GLY A 374 24.61 -1.36 13.34
C GLY A 374 25.33 -2.17 12.26
N THR A 375 26.38 -1.61 11.65
CA THR A 375 27.27 -2.38 10.75
C THR A 375 28.06 -3.42 11.55
N SER A 376 28.46 -3.06 12.78
CA SER A 376 29.03 -3.98 13.75
C SER A 376 28.49 -3.70 15.16
N TRP A 377 28.45 -4.77 15.96
CA TRP A 377 27.97 -4.74 17.33
C TRP A 377 29.04 -5.33 18.26
N GLU A 378 29.38 -4.60 19.31
CA GLU A 378 30.32 -5.01 20.33
C GLU A 378 29.60 -5.26 21.65
N MET A 379 29.89 -6.39 22.29
CA MET A 379 29.33 -6.70 23.61
C MET A 379 29.85 -5.72 24.65
N CYS A 380 28.96 -4.98 25.30
CA CYS A 380 29.30 -4.06 26.38
C CYS A 380 28.87 -4.58 27.77
N ASN A 381 27.90 -5.51 27.84
CA ASN A 381 27.48 -6.11 29.11
C ASN A 381 26.94 -7.54 28.93
N GLU A 382 27.48 -8.51 29.68
CA GLU A 382 27.02 -9.91 29.64
C GLU A 382 25.76 -10.17 30.46
N ASP A 383 25.41 -9.27 31.39
CA ASP A 383 24.30 -9.42 32.33
C ASP A 383 23.76 -8.05 32.78
N PRO A 384 23.06 -7.32 31.89
CA PRO A 384 22.55 -5.98 32.18
C PRO A 384 21.51 -5.95 33.31
N PHE A 385 20.95 -7.10 33.70
CA PHE A 385 19.92 -7.23 34.74
C PHE A 385 20.39 -7.98 35.99
N GLY A 386 21.69 -8.26 36.13
CA GLY A 386 22.26 -8.85 37.35
C GLY A 386 21.70 -10.23 37.71
N GLY A 387 21.34 -11.05 36.72
CA GLY A 387 20.81 -12.40 36.86
C GLY A 387 19.28 -12.49 36.89
N GLU A 388 18.58 -11.36 36.85
CA GLU A 388 17.13 -11.33 36.70
C GLU A 388 16.70 -11.68 35.27
N ILE A 389 15.53 -12.32 35.15
CA ILE A 389 14.94 -12.72 33.86
C ILE A 389 13.56 -12.13 33.68
N GLY A 390 13.21 -11.87 32.42
CA GLY A 390 11.90 -11.32 32.10
C GLY A 390 11.72 -11.05 30.62
N VAL A 391 10.79 -10.17 30.31
CA VAL A 391 10.58 -9.62 28.97
C VAL A 391 11.06 -8.17 29.02
N THR A 392 11.82 -7.71 28.03
CA THR A 392 12.22 -6.30 27.97
C THR A 392 11.00 -5.39 27.91
N GLU A 393 10.95 -4.41 28.81
CA GLU A 393 9.89 -3.40 28.87
C GLU A 393 10.22 -2.18 28.00
N GLY A 394 11.48 -1.78 27.99
CA GLY A 394 11.99 -0.74 27.10
C GLY A 394 13.48 -0.51 27.26
N LEU A 395 14.04 0.26 26.34
CA LEU A 395 15.43 0.68 26.35
C LEU A 395 15.50 2.13 25.90
N VAL A 396 16.08 3.01 26.72
CA VAL A 396 16.21 4.43 26.37
C VAL A 396 17.55 4.96 26.83
N PHE A 397 18.26 5.68 25.96
CA PHE A 397 19.41 6.50 26.34
C PHE A 397 19.09 7.97 26.05
N PHE A 398 19.46 8.83 26.99
CA PHE A 398 19.31 10.28 26.85
C PHE A 398 20.60 10.93 26.34
N ASP A 399 21.74 10.27 26.59
CA ASP A 399 23.05 10.59 26.01
C ASP A 399 23.90 9.32 25.87
N GLU A 400 25.15 9.45 25.40
CA GLU A 400 26.06 8.32 25.16
C GLU A 400 26.41 7.49 26.41
N ASN A 401 26.18 8.02 27.61
CA ASN A 401 26.54 7.40 28.89
C ASN A 401 25.30 7.03 29.73
N PHE A 402 24.27 7.88 29.70
CA PHE A 402 23.14 7.85 30.60
C PHE A 402 21.87 7.30 29.93
N GLY A 403 21.28 6.28 30.54
CA GLY A 403 20.10 5.62 30.03
C GLY A 403 19.49 4.63 31.02
N PHE A 404 18.39 4.01 30.60
CA PHE A 404 17.64 3.02 31.35
C PHE A 404 17.29 1.81 30.49
N ALA A 405 17.28 0.65 31.11
CA ALA A 405 16.73 -0.59 30.58
C ALA A 405 15.62 -1.10 31.51
N GLY A 406 14.48 -1.46 30.93
CA GLY A 406 13.33 -1.99 31.65
C GLY A 406 13.18 -3.49 31.45
N LEU A 407 12.85 -4.20 32.53
CA LEU A 407 12.56 -5.63 32.53
C LEU A 407 11.22 -5.87 33.22
N MET A 408 10.23 -6.38 32.48
CA MET A 408 8.93 -6.78 33.04
C MET A 408 8.88 -8.28 33.32
N GLY A 409 8.11 -8.65 34.34
CA GLY A 409 7.78 -10.05 34.60
C GLY A 409 6.86 -10.62 33.52
N ALA A 410 6.91 -11.93 33.30
CA ALA A 410 6.06 -12.62 32.33
C ALA A 410 4.54 -12.45 32.58
N SER A 411 4.13 -12.16 33.81
CA SER A 411 2.73 -11.83 34.15
C SER A 411 2.30 -10.42 33.76
N GLN A 412 3.25 -9.56 33.36
CA GLN A 412 3.06 -8.14 33.06
C GLN A 412 2.46 -7.31 34.21
N SER A 413 2.51 -7.85 35.43
CA SER A 413 1.97 -7.22 36.64
C SER A 413 3.04 -6.48 37.45
N TYR A 414 4.31 -6.56 37.04
CA TYR A 414 5.41 -5.83 37.64
C TYR A 414 6.53 -5.59 36.62
N SER A 415 7.33 -4.56 36.86
CA SER A 415 8.57 -4.30 36.11
C SER A 415 9.65 -3.70 37.00
N ARG A 416 10.90 -3.79 36.55
CA ARG A 416 12.07 -3.21 37.19
C ARG A 416 12.83 -2.39 36.16
N LEU A 417 13.24 -1.19 36.55
CA LEU A 417 14.08 -0.32 35.72
C LEU A 417 15.51 -0.36 36.25
N TYR A 418 16.46 -0.31 35.33
CA TYR A 418 17.88 -0.34 35.59
C TYR A 418 18.53 0.85 34.91
N MET A 419 19.29 1.64 35.67
CA MET A 419 19.95 2.85 35.20
C MET A 419 21.42 2.58 34.93
N THR A 420 21.93 3.11 33.81
CA THR A 420 23.36 3.16 33.46
C THR A 420 23.87 4.60 33.45
N ARG A 421 25.16 4.77 33.76
CA ARG A 421 25.90 6.05 33.61
C ARG A 421 27.23 5.89 32.88
N ASP A 422 27.49 4.72 32.31
CA ASP A 422 28.72 4.36 31.62
C ASP A 422 28.44 3.69 30.26
N GLY A 423 27.33 4.08 29.62
CA GLY A 423 26.99 3.64 28.27
C GLY A 423 26.54 2.18 28.18
N GLY A 424 26.01 1.62 29.27
CA GLY A 424 25.48 0.26 29.35
C GLY A 424 26.46 -0.76 29.92
N ALA A 425 27.70 -0.35 30.24
CA ALA A 425 28.70 -1.26 30.80
C ALA A 425 28.30 -1.76 32.19
N THR A 426 27.63 -0.94 33.00
CA THR A 426 27.05 -1.33 34.28
C THR A 426 25.65 -0.75 34.49
N PHE A 427 24.83 -1.51 35.23
CA PHE A 427 23.46 -1.13 35.54
C PHE A 427 23.20 -1.20 37.05
N THR A 428 22.40 -0.26 37.53
CA THR A 428 21.90 -0.25 38.92
C THR A 428 20.39 -0.17 38.91
N GLN A 429 19.72 -1.08 39.62
CA GLN A 429 18.26 -1.07 39.73
C GLN A 429 17.76 0.22 40.38
N VAL A 430 16.80 0.88 39.74
CA VAL A 430 16.11 2.07 40.24
C VAL A 430 15.26 1.71 41.46
N GLN A 431 15.33 2.54 42.49
CA GLN A 431 14.52 2.42 43.71
C GLN A 431 13.68 3.68 43.89
N LEU A 432 12.35 3.53 43.79
CA LEU A 432 11.41 4.63 44.00
C LEU A 432 11.02 4.73 45.48
N PRO A 433 10.83 5.96 46.02
CA PRO A 433 10.48 6.17 47.42
C PRO A 433 8.99 5.92 47.65
N MET A 434 8.53 4.66 47.51
CA MET A 434 7.13 4.29 47.67
C MET A 434 6.56 4.71 49.04
N ASP A 435 7.35 4.66 50.11
CA ASP A 435 6.94 5.10 51.44
C ASP A 435 6.57 6.61 51.53
N SER A 436 6.94 7.41 50.53
CA SER A 436 6.61 8.84 50.46
C SER A 436 5.25 9.14 49.82
N VAL A 437 4.58 8.14 49.23
CA VAL A 437 3.30 8.31 48.55
C VAL A 437 2.19 8.61 49.54
N THR A 438 1.45 9.69 49.30
CA THR A 438 0.35 10.14 50.18
C THR A 438 -1.04 9.88 49.62
N GLU A 439 -1.16 9.64 48.31
CA GLU A 439 -2.44 9.48 47.62
C GLU A 439 -2.32 8.40 46.52
N LEU A 440 -3.41 7.66 46.31
CA LEU A 440 -3.55 6.67 45.25
C LEU A 440 -4.62 7.12 44.25
N PRO A 441 -4.51 6.73 42.97
CA PRO A 441 -5.56 6.87 41.97
C PRO A 441 -6.96 6.55 42.48
N GLU A 442 -7.96 7.33 42.09
CA GLU A 442 -9.35 7.12 42.55
C GLU A 442 -9.88 5.75 42.11
N SER A 443 -9.63 5.39 40.85
CA SER A 443 -9.95 4.08 40.28
C SER A 443 -9.35 2.93 41.09
N GLY A 444 -8.08 3.03 41.46
CA GLY A 444 -7.38 2.04 42.26
C GLY A 444 -7.94 1.92 43.67
N ARG A 445 -8.29 3.04 44.32
CA ARG A 445 -8.95 3.04 45.64
C ARG A 445 -10.32 2.37 45.59
N GLU A 446 -11.10 2.61 44.53
CA GLU A 446 -12.40 1.95 44.34
C GLU A 446 -12.27 0.44 44.07
N ALA A 447 -11.21 0.03 43.37
CA ALA A 447 -10.86 -1.37 43.14
C ALA A 447 -10.29 -2.07 44.39
N GLY A 448 -9.96 -1.32 45.44
CA GLY A 448 -9.40 -1.85 46.68
C GLY A 448 -7.89 -2.10 46.62
N PHE A 449 -7.18 -1.45 45.68
CA PHE A 449 -5.73 -1.53 45.58
C PHE A 449 -5.02 -0.80 46.72
N THR A 450 -3.84 -1.30 47.02
CA THR A 450 -2.86 -0.77 47.95
C THR A 450 -1.64 -0.29 47.18
N ILE A 451 -0.71 0.38 47.86
CA ILE A 451 0.52 0.83 47.22
C ILE A 451 1.35 -0.31 46.62
N ASN A 452 1.27 -1.52 47.19
CA ASN A 452 2.02 -2.69 46.71
C ASN A 452 1.50 -3.20 45.36
N ASP A 453 0.30 -2.79 44.95
CA ASP A 453 -0.27 -3.19 43.66
C ASP A 453 0.32 -2.36 42.50
N TYR A 454 0.94 -1.20 42.79
CA TYR A 454 1.61 -0.33 41.80
C TYR A 454 3.06 -0.75 41.56
N ASP A 455 3.27 -2.01 41.17
CA ASP A 455 4.61 -2.63 41.02
C ASP A 455 5.12 -2.65 39.57
N TYR A 456 4.36 -2.06 38.63
CA TYR A 456 4.78 -1.89 37.24
C TYR A 456 5.24 -0.44 37.01
N LEU A 457 6.49 -0.26 36.64
CA LEU A 457 7.12 1.03 36.32
C LEU A 457 7.17 1.23 34.81
N SER A 458 6.70 2.38 34.32
CA SER A 458 6.91 2.80 32.94
C SER A 458 8.36 3.23 32.69
N MET A 459 8.84 3.07 31.45
CA MET A 459 10.09 3.70 31.03
C MET A 459 10.13 5.21 31.39
N PRO A 460 11.31 5.75 31.79
CA PRO A 460 11.43 7.16 32.11
C PRO A 460 11.22 8.05 30.88
N GLU A 461 10.47 9.13 31.06
CA GLU A 461 10.31 10.19 30.06
C GLU A 461 11.02 11.47 30.54
N GLU A 462 11.61 12.22 29.62
CA GLU A 462 12.17 13.54 29.92
C GLU A 462 11.16 14.64 29.55
N GLN A 463 10.76 15.44 30.54
CA GLN A 463 9.89 16.59 30.37
C GLN A 463 10.48 17.80 31.10
N ASP A 464 10.71 18.90 30.37
CA ASP A 464 11.24 20.15 30.91
C ASP A 464 12.55 19.98 31.75
N GLY A 465 13.42 19.06 31.35
CA GLY A 465 14.69 18.76 32.02
C GLY A 465 14.56 17.97 33.32
N SER A 466 13.39 17.37 33.57
CA SER A 466 13.15 16.42 34.67
C SER A 466 12.72 15.07 34.10
N LEU A 467 13.17 13.99 34.73
CA LEU A 467 12.72 12.65 34.39
C LEU A 467 11.47 12.29 35.18
N THR A 468 10.55 11.59 34.53
CA THR A 468 9.33 11.09 35.16
C THR A 468 9.16 9.59 34.96
N ILE A 469 8.74 8.89 36.00
CA ILE A 469 8.31 7.48 35.95
C ILE A 469 6.90 7.40 36.49
N LEU A 470 6.03 6.67 35.79
CA LEU A 470 4.69 6.34 36.27
C LEU A 470 4.69 4.91 36.82
N ALA A 471 4.37 4.74 38.10
CA ALA A 471 4.10 3.45 38.68
C ALA A 471 2.60 3.13 38.54
N VAL A 472 2.28 2.03 37.89
CA VAL A 472 0.92 1.58 37.55
C VAL A 472 0.70 0.14 38.02
N THR A 473 -0.54 -0.34 37.95
CA THR A 473 -0.91 -1.67 38.46
C THR A 473 -0.58 -2.83 37.52
N GLY A 474 -0.19 -2.53 36.28
CA GLY A 474 0.18 -3.52 35.27
C GLY A 474 0.44 -2.87 33.92
N ALA A 475 0.98 -3.65 32.98
CA ALA A 475 1.24 -3.16 31.62
C ALA A 475 -0.03 -2.64 30.94
N GLY A 476 0.08 -1.49 30.26
CA GLY A 476 -1.02 -0.86 29.53
C GLY A 476 -1.97 -0.01 30.38
N GLU A 477 -1.82 -0.02 31.70
CA GLU A 477 -2.57 0.87 32.59
C GLU A 477 -2.06 2.31 32.45
N GLN A 478 -3.00 3.26 32.40
CA GLN A 478 -2.67 4.67 32.13
C GLN A 478 -2.70 5.55 33.38
N GLU A 479 -3.37 5.15 34.45
CA GLU A 479 -3.48 5.93 35.68
C GLU A 479 -2.56 5.36 36.76
N GLY A 480 -1.73 6.22 37.36
CA GLY A 480 -0.67 5.76 38.27
C GLY A 480 -0.14 6.82 39.21
N ILE A 481 0.90 6.42 39.93
CA ILE A 481 1.65 7.23 40.88
C ILE A 481 2.86 7.81 40.16
N LEU A 482 2.95 9.13 40.08
CA LEU A 482 4.02 9.83 39.39
C LEU A 482 5.23 10.01 40.31
N PHE A 483 6.41 9.67 39.82
CA PHE A 483 7.69 9.99 40.43
C PHE A 483 8.50 10.89 39.51
N GLN A 484 9.20 11.86 40.09
CA GLN A 484 10.01 12.83 39.35
C GLN A 484 11.43 12.90 39.88
N SER A 485 12.39 13.08 38.98
CA SER A 485 13.80 13.30 39.27
C SER A 485 14.32 14.53 38.51
N THR A 486 15.13 15.34 39.19
CA THR A 486 15.80 16.53 38.62
C THR A 486 17.33 16.38 38.54
N ASP A 487 17.82 15.19 38.90
CA ASP A 487 19.24 14.83 38.98
C ASP A 487 19.53 13.57 38.16
N GLN A 488 18.87 13.44 37.00
CA GLN A 488 19.04 12.31 36.08
C GLN A 488 18.81 10.95 36.77
N GLY A 489 17.82 10.84 37.63
CA GLY A 489 17.43 9.59 38.28
C GLY A 489 18.30 9.17 39.47
N GLU A 490 19.24 10.00 39.96
CA GLU A 490 19.95 9.71 41.22
C GLU A 490 18.97 9.68 42.40
N THR A 491 18.05 10.63 42.46
CA THR A 491 17.00 10.69 43.46
C THR A 491 15.64 10.93 42.82
N TRP A 492 14.62 10.32 43.43
CA TRP A 492 13.23 10.42 43.00
C TRP A 492 12.38 11.03 44.11
N SER A 493 11.33 11.74 43.72
CA SER A 493 10.36 12.35 44.63
C SER A 493 8.94 12.07 44.15
N TYR A 494 8.01 11.92 45.10
CA TYR A 494 6.60 11.72 44.79
C TYR A 494 5.99 12.99 44.17
N GLY A 495 5.45 12.84 42.95
CA GLY A 495 4.90 13.92 42.13
C GLY A 495 3.37 14.00 42.14
N GLY A 496 2.67 13.06 42.77
CA GLY A 496 1.20 13.00 42.79
C GLY A 496 0.62 11.79 42.05
N VAL A 497 -0.68 11.83 41.83
CA VAL A 497 -1.38 10.93 40.90
C VAL A 497 -1.38 11.55 39.51
N SER A 498 -1.10 10.75 38.48
CA SER A 498 -1.11 11.20 37.09
C SER A 498 -1.71 10.16 36.16
N THR A 499 -2.12 10.61 34.98
CA THR A 499 -2.45 9.77 33.84
C THR A 499 -1.35 9.91 32.80
N ALA A 500 -0.89 8.82 32.19
CA ALA A 500 0.04 8.85 31.07
C ALA A 500 -0.44 9.85 30.01
N ALA A 501 0.46 10.68 29.49
CA ALA A 501 0.14 11.59 28.40
C ALA A 501 -0.12 10.75 27.12
N SER A 502 -1.21 11.05 26.42
CA SER A 502 -1.57 10.38 25.16
C SER A 502 -0.68 10.80 23.99
#